data_AF-A0A2J6X5X3-F1
#
_entry.id   AF-A0A2J6X5X3-F1
#
_cell.length_a   1.000
_cell.length_b   1.000
_cell.length_c   1.000
_cell.angle_alpha   90.00
_cell.angle_beta   90.00
_cell.angle_gamma   90.00
#
_symmetry.space_group_name_H-M   'P 1'
#
loop_
_entity.id
_entity.type
_entity.pdbx_description
1 polymer ?
#
loop_
_entity_poly.entity_id
_entity_poly.type
_entity_poly.pdbx_seq_one_letter_code
_entity_poly.pdbx_strand_id
1 'polypeptide(L)'
;MIRRRLRIILISLLVLSVVPAVTLAYYQNAVNSQPGFTHPTKLQDDDTLAGKPLDGVRIIRSSPVVGNLDGNLSNGLEIVIGDRSGKLFALDKNGQVKWTVQVATCANLGTDDSLLNGAPTLFDIDPTRPGLEVIVGYGTINPLNCPGGVRAYSATGQELWNYPINRSSISNHNAVINTPSVTDVNGNGDIIIVAGAADLYLHVLNKDGTLRWKYFAMDTIWSSPAFADVNNDGRKEIIVGTDFTPGQVCNPHSITPFPETNSYYESARGFLYAFPSDPTFVADPIYCAKDGGKVIGFGKGFLWAVRFDQLILSSPAITDFENDGMFEVVVGSGCFYGGNPKPGKWVKIFNAANGVEKMTLNAPECVASSPAIGDIDGDGRLEIVASG
;
A
#
# COMPACT_ATOMS: atom_id res chain seq x y z
N MET A 1 27.95 47.23 79.97
CA MET A 1 28.67 47.63 78.74
C MET A 1 28.57 46.51 77.72
N ILE A 2 28.04 46.85 76.55
CA ILE A 2 27.49 45.98 75.52
C ILE A 2 28.58 45.11 74.85
N ARG A 3 28.40 43.78 74.79
CA ARG A 3 29.12 42.90 73.86
C ARG A 3 28.12 42.07 73.06
N ARG A 4 27.98 42.45 71.78
CA ARG A 4 27.25 41.72 70.73
C ARG A 4 27.80 40.30 70.59
N ARG A 5 26.93 39.29 70.56
CA ARG A 5 27.23 37.98 69.98
C ARG A 5 26.21 37.70 68.87
N LEU A 6 26.72 37.65 67.65
CA LEU A 6 26.05 37.21 66.43
C LEU A 6 25.40 35.84 66.68
N ARG A 7 24.09 35.71 66.39
CA ARG A 7 23.44 34.41 66.21
C ARG A 7 23.36 34.16 64.70
N ILE A 8 24.11 33.15 64.24
CA ILE A 8 23.97 32.60 62.90
C ILE A 8 22.75 31.67 62.94
N ILE A 9 21.69 32.02 62.20
CA ILE A 9 20.54 31.14 61.97
C ILE A 9 20.81 30.43 60.66
N LEU A 10 21.06 29.12 60.72
CA LEU A 10 21.10 28.25 59.54
C LEU A 10 19.66 27.90 59.17
N ILE A 11 19.16 28.43 58.06
CA ILE A 11 17.87 28.02 57.47
C ILE A 11 18.19 26.93 56.45
N SER A 12 17.88 25.68 56.78
CA SER A 12 17.96 24.56 55.84
C SER A 12 16.73 24.60 54.93
N LEU A 13 16.89 25.04 53.67
CA LEU A 13 15.87 24.91 52.63
C LEU A 13 15.81 23.45 52.16
N LEU A 14 14.71 22.75 52.44
CA LEU A 14 14.42 21.43 51.87
C LEU A 14 13.77 21.63 50.50
N VAL A 15 14.52 21.49 49.42
CA VAL A 15 13.98 21.49 48.04
C VAL A 15 13.48 20.08 47.75
N LEU A 16 12.17 19.86 47.76
CA LEU A 16 11.57 18.66 47.17
C LEU A 16 11.67 18.76 45.64
N SER A 17 12.63 18.05 45.06
CA SER A 17 12.64 17.76 43.62
C SER A 17 11.55 16.73 43.31
N VAL A 18 10.43 17.17 42.75
CA VAL A 18 9.47 16.26 42.11
C VAL A 18 10.09 15.83 40.78
N VAL A 19 10.71 14.65 40.76
CA VAL A 19 11.15 14.02 39.51
C VAL A 19 9.89 13.43 38.88
N PRO A 20 9.51 13.78 37.64
CA PRO A 20 8.43 13.08 36.96
C PRO A 20 8.83 11.61 36.83
N ALA A 21 8.01 10.72 37.40
CA ALA A 21 8.16 9.30 37.19
C ALA A 21 7.89 9.04 35.71
N VAL A 22 8.95 8.81 34.94
CA VAL A 22 8.82 8.25 33.59
C VAL A 22 8.46 6.78 33.80
N THR A 23 7.16 6.49 33.86
CA THR A 23 6.68 5.11 33.74
C THR A 23 6.89 4.68 32.31
N LEU A 24 7.98 3.97 32.04
CA LEU A 24 8.11 3.16 30.82
C LEU A 24 7.09 2.02 30.94
N ALA A 25 5.88 2.24 30.46
CA ALA A 25 4.92 1.17 30.26
C ALA A 25 5.42 0.30 29.10
N TYR A 26 6.26 -0.67 29.40
CA TYR A 26 6.48 -1.79 28.49
C TYR A 26 5.27 -2.71 28.61
N TYR A 27 4.33 -2.58 27.69
CA TYR A 27 3.31 -3.58 27.53
C TYR A 27 3.96 -4.84 26.91
N GLN A 28 4.38 -5.78 27.75
CA GLN A 28 4.64 -7.14 27.29
C GLN A 28 3.29 -7.79 27.06
N ASN A 29 2.96 -8.07 25.79
CA ASN A 29 1.82 -8.88 25.43
C ASN A 29 1.89 -10.20 26.22
N ALA A 30 1.04 -10.37 27.23
CA ALA A 30 0.89 -11.62 27.97
C ALA A 30 0.11 -12.67 27.17
N VAL A 31 0.09 -12.54 25.84
CA VAL A 31 -0.64 -13.45 24.96
C VAL A 31 0.27 -14.63 24.70
N ASN A 32 -0.06 -15.77 25.31
CA ASN A 32 0.54 -17.05 24.93
C ASN A 32 0.31 -17.25 23.43
N SER A 33 1.35 -17.69 22.72
CA SER A 33 1.23 -18.02 21.31
C SER A 33 0.11 -19.04 21.10
N GLN A 34 -0.65 -18.88 20.01
CA GLN A 34 -1.64 -19.87 19.64
C GLN A 34 -0.98 -21.24 19.40
N PRO A 35 -1.69 -22.36 19.66
CA PRO A 35 -1.19 -23.69 19.37
C PRO A 35 -0.62 -23.79 17.95
N GLY A 36 0.64 -24.22 17.84
CA GLY A 36 1.36 -24.39 16.57
C GLY A 36 2.07 -23.14 16.02
N PHE A 37 1.88 -21.97 16.65
CA PHE A 37 2.67 -20.75 16.42
C PHE A 37 3.79 -20.59 17.46
N THR A 38 4.51 -21.68 17.70
CA THR A 38 5.68 -21.70 18.56
C THR A 38 6.83 -22.40 17.87
N HIS A 39 8.05 -22.11 18.29
CA HIS A 39 9.25 -22.75 17.76
C HIS A 39 10.15 -23.26 18.89
N PRO A 40 10.95 -24.32 18.65
CA PRO A 40 11.62 -25.04 19.75
C PRO A 40 12.90 -24.38 20.25
N THR A 41 13.43 -23.39 19.52
CA THR A 41 14.79 -22.88 19.74
C THR A 41 14.80 -21.36 19.64
N LYS A 42 15.19 -20.66 20.71
CA LYS A 42 15.39 -19.21 20.68
C LYS A 42 16.32 -18.81 19.53
N LEU A 43 15.86 -17.87 18.70
CA LEU A 43 16.61 -17.32 17.58
C LEU A 43 17.46 -16.11 17.99
N GLN A 44 17.10 -15.46 19.11
CA GLN A 44 17.79 -14.31 19.72
C GLN A 44 17.47 -14.24 21.22
N ASP A 45 18.21 -13.43 21.98
CA ASP A 45 18.15 -13.40 23.45
C ASP A 45 16.75 -13.07 23.99
N ASP A 46 16.04 -12.15 23.33
CA ASP A 46 14.69 -11.68 23.65
C ASP A 46 13.56 -12.49 22.99
N ASP A 47 13.89 -13.54 22.24
CA ASP A 47 12.91 -14.44 21.64
C ASP A 47 12.12 -15.21 22.71
N THR A 48 10.80 -15.10 22.64
CA THR A 48 9.85 -15.74 23.57
C THR A 48 9.40 -17.13 23.12
N LEU A 49 10.01 -17.67 22.05
CA LEU A 49 9.58 -18.89 21.33
C LEU A 49 8.26 -18.72 20.55
N ALA A 50 7.74 -17.49 20.50
CA ALA A 50 6.55 -17.15 19.74
C ALA A 50 6.85 -17.08 18.24
N GLY A 51 5.91 -17.57 17.44
CA GLY A 51 5.98 -17.55 15.98
C GLY A 51 6.26 -18.91 15.35
N LYS A 52 6.13 -18.96 14.02
CA LYS A 52 6.28 -20.17 13.21
C LYS A 52 7.44 -19.99 12.22
N PRO A 53 8.53 -20.78 12.32
CA PRO A 53 9.54 -20.82 11.28
C PRO A 53 8.93 -21.47 10.03
N LEU A 54 9.11 -20.81 8.89
CA LEU A 54 8.77 -21.35 7.57
C LEU A 54 10.04 -21.80 6.86
N ASP A 55 9.90 -22.80 5.99
CA ASP A 55 10.99 -23.27 5.13
C ASP A 55 11.22 -22.28 3.96
N GLY A 56 11.62 -21.08 4.33
CA GLY A 56 11.86 -19.95 3.45
C GLY A 56 12.95 -19.05 4.01
N VAL A 57 12.92 -17.81 3.59
CA VAL A 57 13.79 -16.76 4.09
C VAL A 57 12.99 -15.71 4.85
N ARG A 58 13.68 -14.71 5.39
CA ARG A 58 13.07 -13.61 6.14
C ARG A 58 11.90 -12.99 5.37
N ILE A 59 10.75 -12.87 6.02
CA ILE A 59 9.64 -12.04 5.56
C ILE A 59 9.95 -10.61 6.00
N ILE A 60 10.00 -9.68 5.04
CA ILE A 60 10.39 -8.28 5.32
C ILE A 60 9.23 -7.30 5.08
N ARG A 61 8.47 -7.47 3.98
CA ARG A 61 7.46 -6.49 3.54
C ARG A 61 6.07 -7.07 3.34
N SER A 62 5.97 -8.32 2.85
CA SER A 62 4.66 -8.97 2.67
C SER A 62 3.94 -9.11 4.01
N SER A 63 2.65 -8.83 4.01
CA SER A 63 1.77 -9.03 5.17
C SER A 63 0.96 -10.32 5.00
N PRO A 64 0.69 -11.07 6.09
CA PRO A 64 -0.20 -12.22 6.02
C PRO A 64 -1.63 -11.78 5.73
N VAL A 65 -2.35 -12.58 4.96
CA VAL A 65 -3.81 -12.49 4.84
C VAL A 65 -4.47 -13.74 5.39
N VAL A 66 -5.68 -13.58 5.93
CA VAL A 66 -6.44 -14.66 6.57
C VAL A 66 -7.80 -14.79 5.88
N GLY A 67 -8.19 -16.00 5.53
CA GLY A 67 -9.47 -16.25 4.84
C GLY A 67 -9.82 -17.72 4.72
N ASN A 68 -11.05 -18.00 4.29
CA ASN A 68 -11.57 -19.35 4.08
C ASN A 68 -11.02 -19.93 2.77
N LEU A 69 -9.71 -20.21 2.74
CA LEU A 69 -8.98 -20.52 1.52
C LEU A 69 -9.51 -21.78 0.85
N ASP A 70 -9.87 -22.81 1.63
CA ASP A 70 -10.32 -24.10 1.11
C ASP A 70 -11.85 -24.28 1.06
N GLY A 71 -12.61 -23.26 1.46
CA GLY A 71 -14.07 -23.29 1.48
C GLY A 71 -14.67 -23.99 2.71
N ASN A 72 -13.86 -24.46 3.66
CA ASN A 72 -14.30 -25.19 4.84
C ASN A 72 -14.12 -24.41 6.15
N LEU A 73 -15.11 -23.59 6.53
CA LEU A 73 -15.08 -22.85 7.80
C LEU A 73 -15.00 -23.72 9.07
N SER A 74 -15.29 -25.02 9.00
CA SER A 74 -15.22 -25.91 10.17
C SER A 74 -13.80 -26.21 10.64
N ASN A 75 -12.79 -26.06 9.77
CA ASN A 75 -11.38 -26.27 10.12
C ASN A 75 -10.67 -24.95 10.53
N GLY A 76 -11.35 -23.80 10.40
CA GLY A 76 -10.82 -22.47 10.70
C GLY A 76 -10.59 -21.65 9.44
N LEU A 77 -9.85 -20.54 9.58
CA LEU A 77 -9.36 -19.77 8.45
C LEU A 77 -7.89 -20.09 8.21
N GLU A 78 -7.48 -20.10 6.95
CA GLU A 78 -6.09 -20.24 6.53
C GLU A 78 -5.37 -18.90 6.51
N ILE A 79 -4.04 -18.96 6.58
CA ILE A 79 -3.14 -17.83 6.47
C ILE A 79 -2.33 -17.98 5.20
N VAL A 80 -2.20 -16.91 4.41
CA VAL A 80 -1.34 -16.88 3.22
C VAL A 80 -0.33 -15.75 3.35
N ILE A 81 0.95 -16.03 3.10
CA ILE A 81 2.04 -15.05 3.24
C ILE A 81 3.21 -15.34 2.31
N GLY A 82 3.83 -14.29 1.78
CA GLY A 82 5.02 -14.38 0.92
C GLY A 82 6.32 -14.05 1.65
N ASP A 83 7.43 -14.68 1.26
CA ASP A 83 8.77 -14.33 1.73
C ASP A 83 9.57 -13.51 0.71
N ARG A 84 10.74 -13.01 1.15
CA ARG A 84 11.59 -12.17 0.29
C ARG A 84 12.20 -12.88 -0.90
N SER A 85 12.35 -14.21 -0.86
CA SER A 85 12.93 -14.99 -1.97
C SER A 85 11.93 -15.33 -3.06
N GLY A 86 10.65 -14.98 -2.88
CA GLY A 86 9.60 -15.33 -3.84
C GLY A 86 8.82 -16.60 -3.49
N LYS A 87 9.00 -17.18 -2.30
CA LYS A 87 8.14 -18.30 -1.85
C LYS A 87 6.85 -17.77 -1.24
N LEU A 88 5.75 -18.41 -1.59
CA LEU A 88 4.42 -18.15 -1.05
C LEU A 88 3.96 -19.38 -0.26
N PHE A 89 3.46 -19.16 0.95
CA PHE A 89 3.04 -20.20 1.87
C PHE A 89 1.55 -20.06 2.16
N ALA A 90 0.83 -21.19 2.22
CA ALA A 90 -0.47 -21.26 2.87
C ALA A 90 -0.38 -22.17 4.09
N LEU A 91 -0.97 -21.71 5.19
CA LEU A 91 -0.99 -22.40 6.47
C LEU A 91 -2.42 -22.57 6.96
N ASP A 92 -2.68 -23.63 7.71
CA ASP A 92 -3.91 -23.76 8.50
C ASP A 92 -3.91 -22.82 9.72
N LYS A 93 -5.05 -22.78 10.43
CA LYS A 93 -5.21 -21.99 11.67
C LYS A 93 -4.25 -22.34 12.80
N ASN A 94 -3.53 -23.46 12.72
CA ASN A 94 -2.54 -23.92 13.71
C ASN A 94 -1.11 -23.75 13.19
N GLY A 95 -0.90 -23.05 12.06
CA GLY A 95 0.42 -22.83 11.49
C GLY A 95 1.05 -24.08 10.84
N GLN A 96 0.26 -25.11 10.49
CA GLN A 96 0.73 -26.18 9.61
C GLN A 96 0.72 -25.70 8.16
N VAL A 97 1.84 -25.85 7.45
CA VAL A 97 1.94 -25.50 6.04
C VAL A 97 1.11 -26.50 5.22
N LYS A 98 0.07 -26.01 4.54
CA LYS A 98 -0.77 -26.77 3.61
C LYS A 98 -0.07 -26.95 2.28
N TRP A 99 0.53 -25.88 1.77
CA TRP A 99 1.33 -25.88 0.54
C TRP A 99 2.32 -24.71 0.51
N THR A 100 3.33 -24.86 -0.36
CA THR A 100 4.33 -23.83 -0.66
C THR A 100 4.56 -23.80 -2.17
N VAL A 101 4.64 -22.61 -2.75
CA VAL A 101 4.97 -22.41 -4.17
C VAL A 101 6.08 -21.38 -4.35
N GLN A 102 6.92 -21.55 -5.38
CA GLN A 102 7.89 -20.55 -5.79
C GLN A 102 7.27 -19.66 -6.86
N VAL A 103 6.88 -18.43 -6.48
CA VAL A 103 6.26 -17.45 -7.38
C VAL A 103 7.28 -16.90 -8.37
N ALA A 104 8.47 -16.54 -7.88
CA ALA A 104 9.54 -15.99 -8.71
C ALA A 104 10.89 -16.26 -8.07
N THR A 105 11.96 -16.32 -8.85
CA THR A 105 13.33 -16.45 -8.35
C THR A 105 14.15 -15.26 -8.84
N CYS A 106 14.97 -14.70 -7.96
CA CYS A 106 15.96 -13.71 -8.35
C CYS A 106 17.25 -13.86 -7.53
N ALA A 107 18.38 -13.70 -8.20
CA ALA A 107 19.69 -13.71 -7.58
C ALA A 107 20.04 -12.33 -7.01
N ASN A 108 20.91 -12.29 -6.00
CA ASN A 108 21.52 -11.07 -5.47
C ASN A 108 20.52 -10.02 -4.94
N LEU A 109 19.42 -10.46 -4.33
CA LEU A 109 18.51 -9.56 -3.62
C LEU A 109 19.25 -8.87 -2.47
N GLY A 110 19.21 -7.52 -2.46
CA GLY A 110 19.74 -6.72 -1.36
C GLY A 110 19.07 -7.07 -0.03
N THR A 111 19.73 -6.79 1.09
CA THR A 111 19.32 -7.25 2.43
C THR A 111 17.88 -6.89 2.79
N ASP A 112 17.39 -5.75 2.31
CA ASP A 112 16.05 -5.23 2.59
C ASP A 112 15.09 -5.31 1.39
N ASP A 113 15.53 -5.94 0.30
CA ASP A 113 14.72 -6.19 -0.89
C ASP A 113 13.91 -7.50 -0.73
N SER A 114 12.74 -7.50 -1.38
CA SER A 114 11.78 -8.60 -1.39
C SER A 114 11.26 -8.81 -2.80
N LEU A 115 11.03 -10.06 -3.20
CA LEU A 115 10.28 -10.36 -4.42
C LEU A 115 8.77 -10.32 -4.21
N LEU A 116 8.29 -10.66 -3.02
CA LEU A 116 6.88 -10.51 -2.64
C LEU A 116 6.80 -9.37 -1.63
N ASN A 117 6.45 -8.19 -2.12
CA ASN A 117 6.40 -6.97 -1.31
C ASN A 117 4.99 -6.74 -0.75
N GLY A 118 3.98 -6.75 -1.62
CA GLY A 118 2.59 -6.64 -1.23
C GLY A 118 2.09 -7.85 -0.45
N ALA A 119 0.94 -7.68 0.21
CA ALA A 119 0.18 -8.81 0.71
C ALA A 119 -0.37 -9.62 -0.48
N PRO A 120 -0.55 -10.94 -0.33
CA PRO A 120 -1.44 -11.70 -1.22
C PRO A 120 -2.88 -11.21 -1.05
N THR A 121 -3.72 -11.38 -2.07
CA THR A 121 -5.16 -11.08 -2.02
C THR A 121 -5.94 -12.37 -2.17
N LEU A 122 -6.95 -12.57 -1.33
CA LEU A 122 -7.86 -13.71 -1.41
C LEU A 122 -9.18 -13.27 -2.03
N PHE A 123 -9.60 -13.91 -3.12
CA PHE A 123 -10.86 -13.59 -3.80
C PHE A 123 -11.38 -14.82 -4.53
N ASP A 124 -12.70 -15.03 -4.53
CA ASP A 124 -13.35 -16.06 -5.35
C ASP A 124 -13.46 -15.56 -6.80
N ILE A 125 -12.46 -15.91 -7.64
CA ILE A 125 -12.44 -15.51 -9.05
C ILE A 125 -13.14 -16.53 -9.94
N ASP A 126 -13.37 -17.75 -9.43
CA ASP A 126 -14.12 -18.81 -10.09
C ASP A 126 -15.00 -19.57 -9.09
N PRO A 127 -16.27 -19.16 -8.91
CA PRO A 127 -17.20 -19.75 -7.95
C PRO A 127 -17.52 -21.23 -8.20
N THR A 128 -17.06 -21.80 -9.31
CA THR A 128 -17.17 -23.24 -9.57
C THR A 128 -16.13 -24.08 -8.80
N ARG A 129 -15.09 -23.43 -8.26
CA ARG A 129 -14.08 -24.04 -7.39
C ARG A 129 -14.39 -23.77 -5.92
N PRO A 130 -14.10 -24.71 -5.01
CA PRO A 130 -14.25 -24.46 -3.59
C PRO A 130 -13.15 -23.51 -3.08
N GLY A 131 -13.56 -22.54 -2.27
CA GLY A 131 -12.64 -21.68 -1.53
C GLY A 131 -12.32 -20.37 -2.22
N LEU A 132 -11.15 -19.80 -1.91
CA LEU A 132 -10.68 -18.54 -2.45
C LEU A 132 -9.41 -18.77 -3.27
N GLU A 133 -9.25 -18.05 -4.37
CA GLU A 133 -7.98 -17.96 -5.08
C GLU A 133 -7.05 -16.95 -4.42
N VAL A 134 -5.75 -17.19 -4.57
CA VAL A 134 -4.68 -16.32 -4.10
C VAL A 134 -4.10 -15.55 -5.27
N ILE A 135 -4.18 -14.22 -5.24
CA ILE A 135 -3.55 -13.31 -6.21
C ILE A 135 -2.34 -12.66 -5.54
N VAL A 136 -1.20 -12.62 -6.20
CA VAL A 136 0.03 -12.04 -5.63
C VAL A 136 0.82 -11.26 -6.68
N GLY A 137 1.27 -10.06 -6.29
CA GLY A 137 2.21 -9.25 -7.06
C GLY A 137 3.64 -9.68 -6.75
N TYR A 138 4.50 -9.70 -7.76
CA TYR A 138 5.90 -10.06 -7.60
C TYR A 138 6.85 -9.13 -8.35
N GLY A 139 8.08 -9.07 -7.86
CA GLY A 139 9.20 -8.30 -8.42
C GLY A 139 9.86 -7.41 -7.36
N THR A 140 10.96 -6.78 -7.75
CA THR A 140 11.71 -5.83 -6.91
C THR A 140 12.20 -4.65 -7.75
N ILE A 141 12.43 -3.52 -7.08
CA ILE A 141 13.06 -2.32 -7.67
C ILE A 141 14.58 -2.47 -7.73
N ASN A 142 15.17 -3.28 -6.85
CA ASN A 142 16.61 -3.54 -6.84
C ASN A 142 16.85 -5.03 -6.49
N PRO A 143 17.66 -5.78 -7.27
CA PRO A 143 18.23 -5.41 -8.57
C PRO A 143 17.19 -5.42 -9.70
N LEU A 144 17.44 -4.63 -10.75
CA LEU A 144 16.54 -4.45 -11.90
C LEU A 144 16.38 -5.72 -12.77
N ASN A 145 17.24 -6.72 -12.58
CA ASN A 145 17.27 -7.92 -13.41
C ASN A 145 16.31 -9.04 -12.94
N CYS A 146 15.48 -8.79 -11.93
CA CYS A 146 14.46 -9.73 -11.48
C CYS A 146 13.23 -9.76 -12.43
N PRO A 147 12.46 -10.86 -12.43
CA PRO A 147 11.14 -10.89 -13.06
C PRO A 147 10.12 -10.16 -12.19
N GLY A 148 9.06 -9.63 -12.81
CA GLY A 148 7.95 -8.96 -12.12
C GLY A 148 6.62 -9.16 -12.84
N GLY A 149 5.51 -9.00 -12.12
CA GLY A 149 4.17 -9.25 -12.64
C GLY A 149 3.15 -9.63 -11.56
N VAL A 150 2.07 -10.29 -11.97
CA VAL A 150 1.01 -10.79 -11.09
C VAL A 150 0.76 -12.27 -11.38
N ARG A 151 0.53 -13.08 -10.35
CA ARG A 151 0.10 -14.49 -10.49
C ARG A 151 -1.13 -14.80 -9.67
N ALA A 152 -1.88 -15.81 -10.10
CA ALA A 152 -2.93 -16.40 -9.30
C ALA A 152 -2.73 -17.90 -9.08
N TYR A 153 -3.14 -18.36 -7.91
CA TYR A 153 -3.12 -19.75 -7.47
C TYR A 153 -4.49 -20.14 -6.93
N SER A 154 -4.86 -21.40 -7.12
CA SER A 154 -6.02 -22.00 -6.46
C SER A 154 -5.79 -22.17 -4.95
N ALA A 155 -6.86 -22.50 -4.23
CA ALA A 155 -6.86 -22.89 -2.82
C ALA A 155 -5.82 -23.98 -2.46
N THR A 156 -5.39 -24.80 -3.43
CA THR A 156 -4.43 -25.91 -3.24
C THR A 156 -3.01 -25.58 -3.70
N GLY A 157 -2.75 -24.35 -4.13
CA GLY A 157 -1.44 -23.90 -4.61
C GLY A 157 -1.16 -24.24 -6.08
N GLN A 158 -2.13 -24.76 -6.83
CA GLN A 158 -1.98 -24.90 -8.28
C GLN A 158 -2.00 -23.51 -8.94
N GLU A 159 -0.99 -23.19 -9.76
CA GLU A 159 -0.97 -21.97 -10.57
C GLU A 159 -2.14 -21.99 -11.57
N LEU A 160 -2.93 -20.92 -11.56
CA LEU A 160 -4.06 -20.72 -12.48
C LEU A 160 -3.63 -19.95 -13.71
N TRP A 161 -2.89 -18.85 -13.50
CA TRP A 161 -2.33 -18.01 -14.56
C TRP A 161 -1.17 -17.17 -14.05
N ASN A 162 -0.41 -16.62 -14.99
CA ASN A 162 0.71 -15.73 -14.77
C ASN A 162 0.67 -14.58 -15.79
N TYR A 163 0.64 -13.35 -15.29
CA TYR A 163 0.76 -12.12 -16.06
C TYR A 163 2.15 -11.51 -15.85
N PRO A 164 3.15 -11.84 -16.68
CA PRO A 164 4.46 -11.22 -16.61
C PRO A 164 4.43 -9.80 -17.17
N ILE A 165 5.00 -8.85 -16.43
CA ILE A 165 5.22 -7.49 -16.94
C ILE A 165 6.59 -7.46 -17.62
N ASN A 166 6.58 -7.08 -18.89
CA ASN A 166 7.81 -6.80 -19.63
C ASN A 166 8.48 -5.57 -19.06
N ARG A 167 9.81 -5.57 -18.99
CA ARG A 167 10.53 -4.39 -18.51
C ARG A 167 10.23 -3.18 -19.37
N SER A 168 9.86 -2.09 -18.70
CA SER A 168 9.63 -0.80 -19.32
C SER A 168 10.89 -0.33 -20.03
N SER A 169 10.75 0.13 -21.27
CA SER A 169 11.85 0.81 -21.99
C SER A 169 12.16 2.20 -21.41
N ILE A 170 11.30 2.73 -20.54
CA ILE A 170 11.47 4.04 -19.89
C ILE A 170 12.11 3.87 -18.51
N SER A 171 11.45 3.14 -17.61
CA SER A 171 11.92 3.02 -16.24
C SER A 171 12.90 1.86 -16.03
N ASN A 172 13.00 0.92 -16.97
CA ASN A 172 13.75 -0.33 -16.83
C ASN A 172 13.27 -1.23 -15.65
N HIS A 173 12.01 -1.06 -15.23
CA HIS A 173 11.38 -1.84 -14.17
C HIS A 173 10.17 -2.61 -14.68
N ASN A 174 9.73 -3.61 -13.90
CA ASN A 174 8.53 -4.42 -14.12
C ASN A 174 7.90 -4.94 -12.81
N ALA A 175 8.34 -4.44 -11.66
CA ALA A 175 7.94 -4.98 -10.37
C ALA A 175 6.53 -4.52 -9.97
N VAL A 176 5.73 -5.46 -9.47
CA VAL A 176 4.51 -5.18 -8.71
C VAL A 176 4.86 -5.27 -7.24
N ILE A 177 4.87 -4.12 -6.57
CA ILE A 177 5.34 -4.00 -5.18
C ILE A 177 4.23 -3.68 -4.17
N ASN A 178 3.07 -3.25 -4.66
CA ASN A 178 1.85 -3.08 -3.86
C ASN A 178 1.08 -4.42 -3.75
N THR A 179 0.02 -4.42 -2.94
CA THR A 179 -0.98 -5.49 -2.90
C THR A 179 -1.91 -5.35 -4.12
N PRO A 180 -1.98 -6.34 -5.05
CA PRO A 180 -2.98 -6.34 -6.10
C PRO A 180 -4.38 -6.38 -5.51
N SER A 181 -5.30 -5.61 -6.05
CA SER A 181 -6.67 -5.50 -5.51
C SER A 181 -7.65 -6.14 -6.49
N VAL A 182 -8.69 -6.81 -5.98
CA VAL A 182 -9.64 -7.58 -6.80
C VAL A 182 -11.08 -7.21 -6.42
N THR A 183 -11.96 -7.09 -7.41
CA THR A 183 -13.40 -6.93 -7.16
C THR A 183 -14.23 -7.56 -8.28
N ASP A 184 -15.42 -8.05 -7.94
CA ASP A 184 -16.54 -8.13 -8.88
C ASP A 184 -17.12 -6.72 -9.05
N VAL A 185 -17.03 -6.20 -10.26
CA VAL A 185 -17.35 -4.81 -10.61
C VAL A 185 -18.83 -4.53 -10.41
N ASN A 186 -19.70 -5.48 -10.77
CA ASN A 186 -21.15 -5.27 -10.85
C ASN A 186 -21.98 -6.37 -10.16
N GLY A 187 -21.32 -7.31 -9.47
CA GLY A 187 -21.98 -8.41 -8.76
C GLY A 187 -22.47 -9.54 -9.65
N ASN A 188 -22.08 -9.57 -10.94
CA ASN A 188 -22.49 -10.57 -11.91
C ASN A 188 -21.29 -11.34 -12.51
N GLY A 189 -20.18 -11.41 -11.78
CA GLY A 189 -18.97 -12.14 -12.18
C GLY A 189 -18.06 -11.39 -13.16
N ASP A 190 -18.25 -10.08 -13.32
CA ASP A 190 -17.31 -9.19 -14.05
C ASP A 190 -16.17 -8.81 -13.12
N ILE A 191 -15.19 -9.71 -13.01
CA ILE A 191 -14.10 -9.59 -12.04
C ILE A 191 -12.87 -8.96 -12.70
N ILE A 192 -12.34 -7.94 -12.04
CA ILE A 192 -11.08 -7.29 -12.40
C ILE A 192 -10.04 -7.43 -11.29
N ILE A 193 -8.77 -7.53 -11.69
CA ILE A 193 -7.60 -7.46 -10.82
C ILE A 193 -6.81 -6.22 -11.21
N VAL A 194 -6.47 -5.37 -10.23
CA VAL A 194 -5.76 -4.12 -10.46
C VAL A 194 -4.44 -4.11 -9.68
N ALA A 195 -3.35 -3.78 -10.36
CA ALA A 195 -2.03 -3.67 -9.76
C ALA A 195 -1.28 -2.46 -10.32
N GLY A 196 -0.74 -1.62 -9.43
CA GLY A 196 0.26 -0.63 -9.81
C GLY A 196 1.63 -1.29 -9.99
N ALA A 197 2.47 -0.75 -10.87
CA ALA A 197 3.81 -1.28 -11.08
C ALA A 197 4.88 -0.18 -11.20
N ALA A 198 6.14 -0.58 -10.97
CA ALA A 198 7.31 0.28 -11.17
C ALA A 198 7.65 0.51 -12.66
N ASP A 199 6.96 -0.18 -13.57
CA ASP A 199 7.04 0.03 -15.01
C ASP A 199 6.34 1.33 -15.48
N LEU A 200 5.78 2.09 -14.52
CA LEU A 200 5.03 3.34 -14.63
C LEU A 200 3.56 3.16 -15.06
N TYR A 201 3.02 1.94 -14.97
CA TYR A 201 1.64 1.65 -15.33
C TYR A 201 0.79 1.16 -14.15
N LEU A 202 -0.49 1.52 -14.20
CA LEU A 202 -1.57 0.79 -13.56
C LEU A 202 -2.02 -0.30 -14.52
N HIS A 203 -2.01 -1.56 -14.11
CA HIS A 203 -2.48 -2.69 -14.91
C HIS A 203 -3.83 -3.16 -14.39
N VAL A 204 -4.78 -3.37 -15.32
CA VAL A 204 -6.09 -3.96 -15.03
C VAL A 204 -6.24 -5.23 -15.84
N LEU A 205 -6.43 -6.34 -15.15
CA LEU A 205 -6.51 -7.68 -15.70
C LEU A 205 -7.94 -8.22 -15.55
N ASN A 206 -8.34 -9.07 -16.48
CA ASN A 206 -9.50 -9.93 -16.35
C ASN A 206 -9.23 -11.05 -15.33
N LYS A 207 -10.29 -11.72 -14.85
CA LYS A 207 -10.20 -12.88 -13.96
C LYS A 207 -9.32 -14.04 -14.44
N ASP A 208 -9.09 -14.16 -15.75
CA ASP A 208 -8.22 -15.17 -16.37
C ASP A 208 -6.75 -14.71 -16.50
N GLY A 209 -6.41 -13.54 -15.95
CA GLY A 209 -5.06 -12.97 -16.00
C GLY A 209 -4.73 -12.24 -17.30
N THR A 210 -5.64 -12.17 -18.27
CA THR A 210 -5.43 -11.40 -19.50
C THR A 210 -5.52 -9.90 -19.24
N LEU A 211 -4.69 -9.11 -19.93
CA LEU A 211 -4.74 -7.64 -19.81
C LEU A 211 -6.07 -7.11 -20.35
N ARG A 212 -6.83 -6.40 -19.50
CA ARG A 212 -8.03 -5.67 -19.91
C ARG A 212 -7.65 -4.28 -20.43
N TRP A 213 -6.90 -3.52 -19.64
CA TRP A 213 -6.31 -2.23 -20.03
C TRP A 213 -5.19 -1.85 -19.07
N LYS A 214 -4.42 -0.81 -19.41
CA LYS A 214 -3.42 -0.22 -18.51
C LYS A 214 -3.42 1.29 -18.59
N TYR A 215 -2.90 2.00 -17.60
CA TYR A 215 -2.79 3.47 -17.62
C TYR A 215 -1.37 3.89 -17.28
N PHE A 216 -0.77 4.74 -18.12
CA PHE A 216 0.57 5.26 -17.88
C PHE A 216 0.51 6.40 -16.84
N ALA A 217 0.88 6.09 -15.60
CA ALA A 217 0.87 7.03 -14.48
C ALA A 217 2.12 7.94 -14.45
N MET A 218 3.06 7.74 -15.37
CA MET A 218 4.32 8.47 -15.53
C MET A 218 5.35 8.25 -14.40
N ASP A 219 4.96 7.62 -13.30
CA ASP A 219 5.87 7.21 -12.24
C ASP A 219 5.39 5.94 -11.54
N THR A 220 6.18 5.44 -10.60
CA THR A 220 5.93 4.22 -9.84
C THR A 220 4.63 4.35 -9.05
N ILE A 221 3.81 3.30 -9.10
CA ILE A 221 2.57 3.23 -8.33
C ILE A 221 2.81 2.33 -7.10
N TRP A 222 3.00 2.99 -5.96
CA TRP A 222 3.26 2.32 -4.67
C TRP A 222 1.99 1.97 -3.89
N SER A 223 0.91 2.74 -4.10
CA SER A 223 -0.34 2.52 -3.37
C SER A 223 -1.07 1.28 -3.93
N SER A 224 -1.81 0.60 -3.06
CA SER A 224 -2.77 -0.40 -3.48
C SER A 224 -4.07 0.28 -3.91
N PRO A 225 -4.66 -0.11 -5.06
CA PRO A 225 -5.96 0.40 -5.50
C PRO A 225 -7.08 0.04 -4.53
N ALA A 226 -8.12 0.86 -4.48
CA ALA A 226 -9.36 0.58 -3.78
C ALA A 226 -10.55 0.66 -4.75
N PHE A 227 -11.69 0.06 -4.39
CA PHE A 227 -12.88 0.03 -5.25
C PHE A 227 -14.12 0.48 -4.51
N ALA A 228 -14.95 1.28 -5.17
CA ALA A 228 -16.30 1.62 -4.75
C ALA A 228 -17.12 2.08 -5.96
N ASP A 229 -18.43 1.89 -5.91
CA ASP A 229 -19.36 2.52 -6.86
C ASP A 229 -19.50 3.98 -6.45
N VAL A 230 -18.64 4.85 -6.98
CA VAL A 230 -18.52 6.23 -6.49
C VAL A 230 -19.47 7.17 -7.20
N ASN A 231 -20.04 6.74 -8.32
CA ASN A 231 -21.00 7.50 -9.13
C ASN A 231 -22.44 6.92 -9.07
N ASN A 232 -22.66 5.85 -8.31
CA ASN A 232 -23.93 5.13 -8.12
C ASN A 232 -24.51 4.58 -9.44
N ASP A 233 -23.67 4.11 -10.35
CA ASP A 233 -24.09 3.49 -11.62
C ASP A 233 -24.21 1.96 -11.55
N GLY A 234 -23.94 1.36 -10.38
CA GLY A 234 -23.96 -0.08 -10.15
C GLY A 234 -22.67 -0.79 -10.54
N ARG A 235 -21.63 -0.06 -10.95
CA ARG A 235 -20.29 -0.57 -11.23
C ARG A 235 -19.29 0.10 -10.31
N LYS A 236 -18.32 -0.66 -9.82
CA LYS A 236 -17.24 -0.10 -8.98
C LYS A 236 -16.15 0.54 -9.83
N GLU A 237 -15.77 1.75 -9.45
CA GLU A 237 -14.58 2.46 -9.92
C GLU A 237 -13.31 2.01 -9.19
N ILE A 238 -12.17 2.40 -9.77
CA ILE A 238 -10.83 2.17 -9.23
C ILE A 238 -10.30 3.50 -8.69
N ILE A 239 -9.98 3.55 -7.40
CA ILE A 239 -9.34 4.69 -6.75
C ILE A 239 -7.88 4.34 -6.44
N VAL A 240 -6.92 5.18 -6.85
CA VAL A 240 -5.49 4.88 -6.67
C VAL A 240 -4.64 6.15 -6.52
N GLY A 241 -3.70 6.11 -5.58
CA GLY A 241 -2.67 7.12 -5.40
C GLY A 241 -1.42 6.81 -6.23
N THR A 242 -0.81 7.81 -6.86
CA THR A 242 0.42 7.63 -7.64
C THR A 242 1.50 8.63 -7.25
N ASP A 243 2.75 8.24 -7.51
CA ASP A 243 3.88 9.16 -7.57
C ASP A 243 3.85 9.96 -8.88
N PHE A 244 4.57 11.06 -8.90
CA PHE A 244 4.90 11.80 -10.10
C PHE A 244 6.15 12.64 -9.90
N THR A 245 7.21 12.33 -10.63
CA THR A 245 8.39 13.18 -10.72
C THR A 245 8.32 14.09 -11.96
N PRO A 246 8.17 15.42 -11.79
CA PRO A 246 8.16 16.34 -12.92
C PRO A 246 9.43 16.23 -13.78
N GLY A 247 9.24 16.17 -15.09
CA GLY A 247 10.34 16.20 -16.07
C GLY A 247 11.11 14.89 -16.26
N GLN A 248 10.84 13.84 -15.47
CA GLN A 248 11.59 12.57 -15.55
C GLN A 248 11.33 11.80 -16.86
N VAL A 249 10.09 11.73 -17.32
CA VAL A 249 9.70 10.87 -18.45
C VAL A 249 9.91 11.54 -19.83
N CYS A 250 9.94 12.87 -19.90
CA CYS A 250 9.84 13.62 -21.16
C CYS A 250 11.15 14.26 -21.65
N ASN A 251 12.33 13.84 -21.20
CA ASN A 251 13.61 14.40 -21.64
C ASN A 251 14.37 13.49 -22.64
N PRO A 252 14.43 13.84 -23.94
CA PRO A 252 15.05 12.98 -24.96
C PRO A 252 16.57 13.14 -25.16
N HIS A 253 17.27 14.11 -24.54
CA HIS A 253 18.69 14.39 -24.86
C HIS A 253 19.62 14.83 -23.71
N SER A 254 19.33 14.45 -22.46
CA SER A 254 20.03 14.86 -21.20
C SER A 254 19.33 16.01 -20.48
N ILE A 255 19.01 15.81 -19.20
CA ILE A 255 18.46 16.85 -18.31
C ILE A 255 19.60 17.80 -17.97
N THR A 256 19.75 18.85 -18.78
CA THR A 256 20.63 19.99 -18.48
C THR A 256 19.83 21.30 -18.51
N PRO A 257 20.29 22.32 -17.77
CA PRO A 257 19.42 23.18 -16.98
C PRO A 257 19.02 24.40 -17.80
N PHE A 258 17.79 24.43 -18.29
CA PHE A 258 17.16 25.70 -18.63
C PHE A 258 15.73 25.75 -18.11
N PRO A 259 15.30 26.94 -17.67
CA PRO A 259 14.12 27.14 -16.86
C PRO A 259 12.86 27.05 -17.73
N GLU A 260 11.75 26.62 -17.13
CA GLU A 260 10.39 26.69 -17.68
C GLU A 260 10.06 25.64 -18.78
N THR A 261 10.05 24.35 -18.41
CA THR A 261 9.54 23.27 -19.26
C THR A 261 8.04 23.05 -19.06
N ASN A 262 7.23 23.94 -19.64
CA ASN A 262 5.75 23.97 -19.64
C ASN A 262 5.07 22.59 -19.80
N SER A 263 4.91 21.87 -18.69
CA SER A 263 3.90 20.81 -18.53
C SER A 263 2.77 21.37 -17.67
N TYR A 264 1.51 21.05 -17.98
CA TYR A 264 0.33 21.56 -17.25
C TYR A 264 0.33 21.25 -15.73
N TYR A 265 1.30 20.46 -15.27
CA TYR A 265 1.34 19.82 -13.97
C TYR A 265 2.73 19.91 -13.29
N GLU A 266 3.59 20.87 -13.66
CA GLU A 266 4.94 21.03 -13.08
C GLU A 266 4.96 21.14 -11.55
N SER A 267 3.87 21.60 -10.94
CA SER A 267 3.74 21.69 -9.48
C SER A 267 3.28 20.39 -8.81
N ALA A 268 2.76 19.42 -9.57
CA ALA A 268 2.31 18.15 -9.03
C ALA A 268 3.51 17.27 -8.67
N ARG A 269 3.35 16.45 -7.65
CA ARG A 269 4.30 15.44 -7.17
C ARG A 269 3.67 14.06 -6.95
N GLY A 270 2.37 14.00 -7.15
CA GLY A 270 1.55 12.81 -7.02
C GLY A 270 0.12 13.13 -7.37
N PHE A 271 -0.64 12.07 -7.57
CA PHE A 271 -2.03 12.15 -7.95
C PHE A 271 -2.87 11.18 -7.13
N LEU A 272 -4.14 11.52 -6.96
CA LEU A 272 -5.20 10.58 -6.63
C LEU A 272 -6.15 10.53 -7.81
N TYR A 273 -6.37 9.35 -8.36
CA TYR A 273 -7.25 9.13 -9.51
C TYR A 273 -8.48 8.34 -9.12
N ALA A 274 -9.57 8.59 -9.85
CA ALA A 274 -10.66 7.62 -10.03
C ALA A 274 -10.76 7.21 -11.51
N PHE A 275 -10.79 5.92 -11.78
CA PHE A 275 -11.04 5.37 -13.11
C PHE A 275 -12.33 4.54 -13.11
N PRO A 276 -13.15 4.58 -14.19
CA PRO A 276 -14.18 3.57 -14.38
C PRO A 276 -13.53 2.20 -14.60
N SER A 277 -14.27 1.12 -14.32
CA SER A 277 -13.80 -0.25 -14.54
C SER A 277 -13.44 -0.54 -16.00
N ASP A 278 -14.19 0.07 -16.93
CA ASP A 278 -14.07 -0.11 -18.37
C ASP A 278 -14.06 1.26 -19.05
N PRO A 279 -12.93 1.95 -19.01
CA PRO A 279 -12.85 3.28 -19.56
C PRO A 279 -12.94 3.25 -21.09
N THR A 280 -13.54 4.29 -21.66
CA THR A 280 -13.66 4.43 -23.12
C THR A 280 -12.35 4.85 -23.81
N PHE A 281 -11.26 5.07 -23.07
CA PHE A 281 -9.96 5.38 -23.68
C PHE A 281 -9.21 4.09 -24.04
N VAL A 282 -8.54 4.13 -25.18
CA VAL A 282 -7.53 3.13 -25.52
C VAL A 282 -6.20 3.63 -24.97
N ALA A 283 -5.58 2.83 -24.13
CA ALA A 283 -4.27 3.13 -23.58
C ALA A 283 -3.17 2.86 -24.61
N ASP A 284 -2.74 3.86 -25.39
CA ASP A 284 -1.39 3.95 -25.99
C ASP A 284 -1.24 5.19 -26.91
N PRO A 285 -0.02 5.72 -27.17
CA PRO A 285 1.26 5.49 -26.50
C PRO A 285 1.67 6.70 -25.64
N ILE A 286 2.80 6.56 -24.95
CA ILE A 286 3.53 7.63 -24.24
C ILE A 286 3.48 8.96 -25.03
N TYR A 287 2.62 9.88 -24.60
CA TYR A 287 2.51 11.19 -25.24
C TYR A 287 3.62 12.13 -24.73
N CYS A 288 4.84 11.86 -25.18
CA CYS A 288 5.88 12.89 -25.27
C CYS A 288 5.76 13.62 -26.63
N ALA A 289 4.54 13.85 -27.13
CA ALA A 289 4.32 14.46 -28.43
C ALA A 289 4.46 15.99 -28.32
N LYS A 290 5.32 16.57 -29.19
CA LYS A 290 5.29 17.99 -29.53
C LYS A 290 4.16 18.21 -30.53
N ASP A 291 3.09 18.87 -30.13
CA ASP A 291 2.25 19.63 -31.05
C ASP A 291 2.39 21.12 -30.72
N GLY A 292 2.88 21.91 -31.66
CA GLY A 292 3.07 23.37 -31.49
C GLY A 292 3.97 23.82 -30.33
N GLY A 293 4.84 22.95 -29.79
CA GLY A 293 5.73 23.28 -28.66
C GLY A 293 5.19 22.98 -27.26
N LYS A 294 4.07 22.26 -27.13
CA LYS A 294 3.55 21.77 -25.84
C LYS A 294 3.71 20.26 -25.72
N VAL A 295 4.23 19.79 -24.58
CA VAL A 295 4.22 18.38 -24.19
C VAL A 295 2.87 18.09 -23.54
N ILE A 296 2.04 17.24 -24.16
CA ILE A 296 0.73 16.84 -23.63
C ILE A 296 0.87 15.48 -22.96
N GLY A 297 1.40 15.45 -21.74
CA GLY A 297 1.55 14.20 -20.98
C GLY A 297 0.50 14.10 -19.88
N PHE A 298 -0.62 13.43 -20.15
CA PHE A 298 -1.45 12.61 -19.24
C PHE A 298 -2.41 11.80 -20.12
N GLY A 299 -2.62 10.52 -19.80
CA GLY A 299 -3.70 9.75 -20.43
C GLY A 299 -5.06 10.36 -20.10
N LYS A 300 -6.08 10.12 -20.93
CA LYS A 300 -7.47 10.49 -20.62
C LYS A 300 -8.18 9.34 -19.91
N GLY A 301 -9.40 9.62 -19.44
CA GLY A 301 -10.40 8.61 -19.09
C GLY A 301 -10.33 8.04 -17.67
N PHE A 302 -9.68 8.76 -16.77
CA PHE A 302 -10.15 8.86 -15.39
C PHE A 302 -11.46 9.68 -15.35
N LEU A 303 -12.27 9.45 -14.32
CA LEU A 303 -13.43 10.29 -13.99
C LEU A 303 -12.96 11.64 -13.43
N TRP A 304 -11.99 11.59 -12.52
CA TRP A 304 -11.35 12.76 -11.93
C TRP A 304 -9.92 12.44 -11.50
N ALA A 305 -9.12 13.51 -11.33
CA ALA A 305 -7.75 13.43 -10.86
C ALA A 305 -7.44 14.63 -9.94
N VAL A 306 -6.98 14.34 -8.72
CA VAL A 306 -6.52 15.34 -7.75
C VAL A 306 -5.01 15.37 -7.76
N ARG A 307 -4.44 16.57 -7.60
CA ARG A 307 -3.00 16.83 -7.66
C ARG A 307 -2.47 17.20 -6.30
N PHE A 308 -1.29 16.70 -5.99
CA PHE A 308 -0.64 16.97 -4.72
C PHE A 308 0.76 17.54 -4.90
N ASP A 309 1.22 18.24 -3.89
CA ASP A 309 2.60 18.71 -3.72
C ASP A 309 3.53 17.63 -3.13
N GLN A 310 2.97 16.47 -2.80
CA GLN A 310 3.66 15.23 -2.44
C GLN A 310 3.18 14.08 -3.32
N LEU A 311 3.96 12.99 -3.32
CA LEU A 311 3.47 11.71 -3.83
C LEU A 311 2.41 11.10 -2.90
N ILE A 312 1.56 10.23 -3.44
CA ILE A 312 0.56 9.49 -2.67
C ILE A 312 0.97 8.02 -2.58
N LEU A 313 1.64 7.67 -1.49
CA LEU A 313 2.02 6.29 -1.15
C LEU A 313 0.89 5.54 -0.43
N SER A 314 0.10 6.26 0.37
CA SER A 314 -0.98 5.67 1.15
C SER A 314 -1.99 5.01 0.24
N SER A 315 -2.39 3.78 0.55
CA SER A 315 -3.51 3.14 -0.17
C SER A 315 -4.80 3.84 0.25
N PRO A 316 -5.68 4.21 -0.69
CA PRO A 316 -6.91 4.92 -0.36
C PRO A 316 -7.83 4.04 0.51
N ALA A 317 -8.39 4.64 1.56
CA ALA A 317 -9.51 4.05 2.28
C ALA A 317 -10.81 4.69 1.76
N ILE A 318 -11.85 3.88 1.55
CA ILE A 318 -13.13 4.35 1.02
C ILE A 318 -14.24 3.95 1.97
N THR A 319 -15.09 4.91 2.34
CA THR A 319 -16.24 4.67 3.21
C THR A 319 -17.27 5.79 3.03
N ASP A 320 -18.53 5.53 3.35
CA ASP A 320 -19.50 6.60 3.55
C ASP A 320 -19.33 7.12 4.98
N PHE A 321 -18.50 8.17 5.13
CA PHE A 321 -18.10 8.69 6.44
C PHE A 321 -19.21 9.53 7.07
N GLU A 322 -20.02 10.16 6.23
CA GLU A 322 -21.10 11.07 6.65
C GLU A 322 -22.47 10.39 6.71
N ASN A 323 -22.56 9.11 6.29
CA ASN A 323 -23.78 8.30 6.19
C ASN A 323 -24.85 8.99 5.31
N ASP A 324 -24.42 9.58 4.21
CA ASP A 324 -25.26 10.31 3.25
C ASP A 324 -25.55 9.52 1.96
N GLY A 325 -25.02 8.30 1.87
CA GLY A 325 -25.11 7.41 0.71
C GLY A 325 -24.07 7.71 -0.37
N MET A 326 -23.13 8.62 -0.13
CA MET A 326 -22.00 8.92 -1.00
C MET A 326 -20.70 8.48 -0.31
N PHE A 327 -19.79 7.92 -1.09
CA PHE A 327 -18.49 7.53 -0.53
C PHE A 327 -17.53 8.72 -0.44
N GLU A 328 -16.68 8.68 0.57
CA GLU A 328 -15.47 9.48 0.72
C GLU A 328 -14.22 8.64 0.50
N VAL A 329 -13.17 9.29 -0.02
CA VAL A 329 -11.82 8.73 -0.12
C VAL A 329 -10.91 9.42 0.89
N VAL A 330 -10.22 8.64 1.70
CA VAL A 330 -9.23 9.10 2.67
C VAL A 330 -7.83 8.67 2.23
N VAL A 331 -6.90 9.62 2.16
CA VAL A 331 -5.48 9.39 1.83
C VAL A 331 -4.56 10.21 2.72
N GLY A 332 -3.38 9.67 3.00
CA GLY A 332 -2.29 10.35 3.69
C GLY A 332 -1.27 10.94 2.72
N SER A 333 -0.42 11.82 3.24
CA SER A 333 0.62 12.49 2.46
C SER A 333 1.92 11.70 2.35
N GLY A 334 2.58 11.74 1.19
CA GLY A 334 3.98 11.34 1.07
C GLY A 334 4.96 12.25 1.82
N CYS A 335 6.23 11.84 1.86
CA CYS A 335 7.30 12.56 2.59
C CYS A 335 8.56 12.82 1.74
N PHE A 336 8.47 12.77 0.41
CA PHE A 336 9.67 12.84 -0.43
C PHE A 336 10.02 14.28 -0.79
N TYR A 337 9.06 15.06 -1.28
CA TYR A 337 9.30 16.38 -1.84
C TYR A 337 9.32 17.49 -0.78
N GLY A 338 9.77 18.69 -1.17
CA GLY A 338 9.79 19.89 -0.33
C GLY A 338 10.94 19.98 0.69
N GLY A 339 11.14 21.21 1.20
CA GLY A 339 12.20 21.58 2.14
C GLY A 339 11.72 21.69 3.59
N ASN A 340 12.32 22.59 4.37
CA ASN A 340 11.90 22.88 5.75
C ASN A 340 11.12 24.20 5.79
N PRO A 341 9.88 24.27 6.32
CA PRO A 341 9.11 23.18 6.92
C PRO A 341 8.69 22.12 5.91
N LYS A 342 8.72 20.85 6.34
CA LYS A 342 8.39 19.69 5.50
C LYS A 342 6.91 19.74 5.10
N PRO A 343 6.57 19.85 3.80
CA PRO A 343 5.19 19.70 3.34
C PRO A 343 4.79 18.22 3.37
N GLY A 344 3.49 17.95 3.24
CA GLY A 344 2.97 16.60 3.42
C GLY A 344 2.95 16.24 4.89
N LYS A 345 2.07 16.87 5.65
CA LYS A 345 1.78 16.58 7.05
C LYS A 345 0.28 16.57 7.25
N TRP A 346 -0.39 15.73 6.47
CA TRP A 346 -1.85 15.74 6.40
C TRP A 346 -2.44 14.36 6.12
N VAL A 347 -3.69 14.20 6.55
CA VAL A 347 -4.64 13.23 6.01
C VAL A 347 -5.75 14.04 5.33
N LYS A 348 -6.13 13.67 4.11
CA LYS A 348 -7.15 14.39 3.34
C LYS A 348 -8.31 13.48 2.98
N ILE A 349 -9.49 14.07 2.97
CA ILE A 349 -10.77 13.42 2.69
C ILE A 349 -11.37 14.09 1.46
N PHE A 350 -11.80 13.27 0.49
CA PHE A 350 -12.37 13.71 -0.78
C PHE A 350 -13.74 13.09 -0.99
N ASN A 351 -14.65 13.82 -1.63
CA ASN A 351 -15.86 13.21 -2.17
C ASN A 351 -15.47 12.26 -3.31
N ALA A 352 -15.85 10.99 -3.22
CA ALA A 352 -15.39 9.97 -4.16
C ALA A 352 -15.99 10.13 -5.56
N ALA A 353 -17.14 10.78 -5.71
CA ALA A 353 -17.81 10.95 -7.00
C ALA A 353 -17.08 11.95 -7.92
N ASN A 354 -16.42 12.96 -7.34
CA ASN A 354 -15.87 14.08 -8.11
C ASN A 354 -14.45 14.53 -7.69
N GLY A 355 -13.86 13.93 -6.67
CA GLY A 355 -12.52 14.27 -6.18
C GLY A 355 -12.43 15.63 -5.49
N VAL A 356 -13.54 16.26 -5.12
CA VAL A 356 -13.53 17.52 -4.37
C VAL A 356 -13.07 17.26 -2.94
N GLU A 357 -12.05 17.99 -2.49
CA GLU A 357 -11.57 17.92 -1.11
C GLU A 357 -12.67 18.40 -0.15
N LYS A 358 -13.06 17.55 0.79
CA LYS A 358 -14.02 17.87 1.86
C LYS A 358 -13.28 18.38 3.09
N MET A 359 -12.15 17.76 3.44
CA MET A 359 -11.44 18.05 4.69
C MET A 359 -9.95 17.76 4.58
N THR A 360 -9.15 18.59 5.27
CA THR A 360 -7.73 18.34 5.56
C THR A 360 -7.55 18.24 7.07
N LEU A 361 -7.02 17.12 7.54
CA LEU A 361 -6.58 16.89 8.91
C LEU A 361 -5.07 17.11 9.00
N ASN A 362 -4.61 17.99 9.89
CA ASN A 362 -3.18 18.21 10.09
C ASN A 362 -2.58 17.07 10.89
N ALA A 363 -1.43 16.56 10.44
CA ALA A 363 -0.64 15.57 11.14
C ALA A 363 0.66 16.22 11.67
N PRO A 364 1.26 15.70 12.74
CA PRO A 364 2.53 16.20 13.24
C PRO A 364 3.70 15.87 12.28
N GLU A 365 3.59 14.80 11.51
CA GLU A 365 4.56 14.34 10.51
C GLU A 365 3.86 13.89 9.22
N CYS A 366 4.64 13.50 8.22
CA CYS A 366 4.13 12.89 7.00
C CYS A 366 3.34 11.61 7.30
N VAL A 367 2.34 11.28 6.48
CA VAL A 367 1.45 10.14 6.69
C VAL A 367 1.47 9.24 5.46
N ALA A 368 2.55 8.48 5.29
CA ALA A 368 2.68 7.57 4.14
C ALA A 368 1.89 6.27 4.32
N SER A 369 1.42 5.96 5.54
CA SER A 369 0.61 4.79 5.82
C SER A 369 -0.80 4.89 5.23
N SER A 370 -1.39 3.73 4.92
CA SER A 370 -2.80 3.65 4.54
C SER A 370 -3.68 3.92 5.77
N PRO A 371 -4.66 4.83 5.69
CA PRO A 371 -5.60 5.07 6.78
C PRO A 371 -6.43 3.81 7.09
N ALA A 372 -6.70 3.58 8.37
CA ALA A 372 -7.70 2.62 8.84
C ALA A 372 -8.94 3.38 9.27
N ILE A 373 -10.12 2.81 8.99
CA ILE A 373 -11.40 3.41 9.33
C ILE A 373 -12.27 2.40 10.06
N GLY A 374 -12.89 2.82 11.16
CA GLY A 374 -13.83 2.01 11.93
C GLY A 374 -14.38 2.77 13.12
N ASP A 375 -15.50 2.31 13.64
CA ASP A 375 -16.05 2.76 14.93
C ASP A 375 -15.20 2.16 16.05
N ILE A 376 -14.35 2.97 16.68
CA ILE A 376 -13.41 2.51 17.71
C ILE A 376 -13.87 2.81 19.13
N ASP A 377 -14.90 3.64 19.30
CA ASP A 377 -15.44 4.02 20.61
C ASP A 377 -16.90 3.56 20.85
N GLY A 378 -17.54 3.02 19.82
CA GLY A 378 -18.88 2.43 19.85
C GLY A 378 -20.01 3.45 19.73
N ASP A 379 -19.76 4.67 19.25
CA ASP A 379 -20.78 5.70 19.11
C ASP A 379 -21.59 5.62 17.79
N GLY A 380 -21.20 4.69 16.91
CA GLY A 380 -21.82 4.48 15.60
C GLY A 380 -21.33 5.43 14.51
N ARG A 381 -20.33 6.27 14.78
CA ARG A 381 -19.58 7.06 13.80
C ARG A 381 -18.26 6.37 13.51
N LEU A 382 -17.66 6.76 12.39
CA LEU A 382 -16.40 6.18 11.96
C LEU A 382 -15.24 7.10 12.36
N GLU A 383 -14.19 6.54 12.93
CA GLU A 383 -12.93 7.24 13.18
C GLU A 383 -11.91 6.91 12.09
N ILE A 384 -11.06 7.88 11.81
CA ILE A 384 -9.90 7.70 10.93
C ILE A 384 -8.65 7.60 11.80
N VAL A 385 -7.95 6.47 11.68
CA VAL A 385 -6.64 6.24 12.30
C VAL A 385 -5.59 6.19 11.20
N ALA A 386 -4.55 7.01 11.33
CA ALA A 386 -3.40 6.97 10.43
C ALA A 386 -2.11 7.18 11.22
N SER A 387 -1.03 6.54 10.77
CA SER A 387 0.30 6.67 11.39
C SER A 387 1.30 7.33 10.46
N GLY A 388 2.21 8.12 11.03
CA GLY A 388 3.28 8.76 10.29
C GLY A 388 4.42 7.84 9.92
#